data_AF-A0A7Z8E263-F1
#
_entry.id   AF-A0A7Z8E263-F1
#
_cell.length_a   1.000
_cell.length_b   1.000
_cell.length_c   1.000
_cell.angle_alpha   90.00
_cell.angle_beta   90.00
_cell.angle_gamma   90.00
#
_symmetry.space_group_name_H-M   'P 1'
#
loop_
_entity.id
_entity.type
_entity.pdbx_description
1 polymer ?
#
loop_
_entity_poly.entity_id
_entity_poly.type
_entity_poly.pdbx_seq_one_letter_code
_entity_poly.pdbx_strand_id
1 'polypeptide(L)'
;MIQLIKNELFKIKSEKFILVIVLLSLIPLLMNLANFIINDSNLSLDKGFYFRFYNQYLMLIPIITSILAASIFYLEYKNQTFLNWISYYNKRQKLFLSKLLTSYLISTILALLNLAAILLFYIINGVTIGDLSKIIISFLILNFFTIFIMTVVITFFINLTQNIIIAIVCGIGISLVTMIFMAAPFSYIFPTSLGYRLGLKFIDPSFYYSSPVTHTIIGFIITLVIFIIFYILSFKTMKVR
;
A
#
# COMPACT_ATOMS: atom_id res chain seq x y z
N MET A 1 11.68 7.30 -20.28
CA MET A 1 10.95 6.79 -19.11
C MET A 1 11.44 7.45 -17.83
N ILE A 2 12.73 7.35 -17.50
CA ILE A 2 13.34 7.95 -16.30
C ILE A 2 13.02 9.45 -16.18
N GLN A 3 13.09 10.21 -17.28
CA GLN A 3 12.77 11.63 -17.27
C GLN A 3 11.30 11.94 -16.97
N LEU A 4 10.37 11.09 -17.40
CA LEU A 4 8.94 11.24 -17.04
C LEU A 4 8.74 10.98 -15.55
N ILE A 5 9.39 9.95 -14.99
CA ILE A 5 9.34 9.65 -13.55
C ILE A 5 9.92 10.83 -12.74
N LYS A 6 11.07 11.38 -13.16
CA LYS A 6 11.65 12.58 -12.54
C LYS A 6 10.67 13.76 -12.56
N ASN A 7 10.03 14.02 -13.69
CA ASN A 7 9.04 15.09 -13.81
C ASN A 7 7.86 14.88 -12.86
N GLU A 8 7.35 13.66 -12.76
CA GLU A 8 6.29 13.33 -11.81
C GLU A 8 6.75 13.56 -10.35
N LEU A 9 7.97 13.15 -9.98
CA LEU A 9 8.52 13.39 -8.65
C LEU A 9 8.66 14.89 -8.33
N PHE A 10 9.08 15.70 -9.30
CA PHE A 10 9.16 17.16 -9.12
C PHE A 10 7.78 17.79 -8.90
N LYS A 11 6.76 17.37 -9.67
CA LYS A 11 5.37 17.83 -9.46
C LYS A 11 4.88 17.49 -8.06
N ILE A 12 5.08 16.25 -7.64
CA ILE A 12 4.57 15.76 -6.35
C ILE A 12 5.29 16.50 -5.21
N LYS A 13 6.60 16.75 -5.31
CA LYS A 13 7.39 17.46 -4.27
C LYS A 13 6.81 18.84 -3.91
N SER A 14 6.23 19.56 -4.88
CA SER A 14 5.62 20.88 -4.63
C SER A 14 4.23 20.81 -3.98
N GLU A 15 3.63 19.63 -3.89
CA GLU A 15 2.25 19.46 -3.44
C GLU A 15 2.14 19.23 -1.93
N LYS A 16 1.22 19.96 -1.30
CA LYS A 16 0.99 19.89 0.16
C LYS A 16 0.47 18.52 0.63
N PHE A 17 -0.17 17.75 -0.26
CA PHE A 17 -0.73 16.46 0.12
C PHE A 17 0.33 15.43 0.52
N ILE A 18 1.59 15.53 0.04
CA ILE A 18 2.66 14.63 0.48
C ILE A 18 2.81 14.69 2.00
N LEU A 19 2.84 15.91 2.55
CA LEU A 19 3.03 16.10 3.99
C LEU A 19 1.90 15.43 4.77
N VAL A 20 0.65 15.59 4.31
CA VAL A 20 -0.51 14.92 4.90
C VAL A 20 -0.34 13.41 4.87
N ILE A 21 0.12 12.84 3.76
CA ILE A 21 0.31 11.40 3.61
C ILE A 21 1.45 10.87 4.50
N VAL A 22 2.55 11.61 4.61
CA VAL A 22 3.65 11.26 5.52
C VAL A 22 3.15 11.23 6.96
N LEU A 23 2.44 12.28 7.40
CA LEU A 23 1.86 12.33 8.75
C LEU A 23 0.87 11.18 8.98
N LEU A 24 -0.03 10.94 8.02
CA LEU A 24 -1.02 9.86 8.09
C LEU A 24 -0.34 8.48 8.22
N SER A 25 0.79 8.29 7.54
CA SER A 25 1.55 7.03 7.60
C SER A 25 2.19 6.76 8.96
N LEU A 26 2.48 7.80 9.74
CA LEU A 26 3.10 7.69 11.07
C LEU A 26 2.08 7.47 12.19
N ILE A 27 0.77 7.65 11.93
CA ILE A 27 -0.29 7.49 12.94
C ILE A 27 -0.23 6.13 13.65
N PRO A 28 -0.16 4.98 12.95
CA PRO A 28 -0.09 3.68 13.64
C PRO A 28 1.12 3.59 14.57
N LEU A 29 2.27 4.14 14.15
CA LEU A 29 3.47 4.11 14.95
C LEU A 29 3.30 4.95 16.23
N LEU A 30 2.81 6.18 16.09
CA LEU A 30 2.59 7.08 17.23
C LEU A 30 1.57 6.52 18.22
N MET A 31 0.45 5.97 17.73
CA MET A 31 -0.58 5.38 18.57
C MET A 31 -0.07 4.16 19.36
N ASN A 32 0.71 3.28 18.71
CA ASN A 32 1.26 2.12 19.40
C ASN A 32 2.39 2.49 20.36
N LEU A 33 3.18 3.52 20.06
CA LEU A 33 4.18 4.04 21.01
C LEU A 33 3.52 4.60 22.27
N ALA A 34 2.46 5.40 22.10
CA ALA A 34 1.69 5.89 23.24
C ALA A 34 1.10 4.74 24.07
N ASN A 35 0.50 3.74 23.42
CA ASN A 35 -0.05 2.57 24.09
C ASN A 35 1.01 1.74 24.83
N PHE A 36 2.22 1.63 24.26
CA PHE A 36 3.35 0.93 24.87
C PHE A 36 3.86 1.62 26.14
N ILE A 37 3.88 2.95 26.15
CA ILE A 37 4.34 3.74 27.29
C ILE A 37 3.28 3.76 28.41
N ILE A 38 2.00 3.82 28.06
CA ILE A 38 0.91 4.04 29.03
C ILE A 38 0.37 2.73 29.61
N ASN A 39 0.16 1.70 28.79
CA ASN A 39 -0.59 0.51 29.20
C ASN A 39 0.31 -0.72 29.35
N ASP A 40 0.89 -1.18 28.24
CA ASP A 40 1.63 -2.45 28.18
C ASP A 40 2.98 -2.28 27.51
N SER A 41 4.07 -2.39 28.29
CA SER A 41 5.44 -2.43 27.79
C SER A 41 5.82 -3.80 27.19
N ASN A 42 4.87 -4.44 26.51
CA ASN A 42 5.05 -5.77 25.95
C ASN A 42 5.69 -5.71 24.54
N LEU A 43 6.92 -6.23 24.44
CA LEU A 43 7.69 -6.32 23.19
C LEU A 43 7.53 -7.64 22.45
N SER A 44 6.75 -8.59 22.98
CA SER A 44 6.47 -9.87 22.32
C SER A 44 5.94 -9.64 20.89
N LEU A 45 6.45 -10.38 19.92
CA LEU A 45 6.08 -10.17 18.51
C LEU A 45 4.64 -10.57 18.20
N ASP A 46 4.12 -11.60 18.87
CA ASP A 46 2.82 -12.24 18.67
C ASP A 46 1.66 -11.44 19.29
N LYS A 47 1.87 -10.84 20.47
CA LYS A 47 0.80 -10.16 21.23
C LYS A 47 1.11 -8.73 21.65
N GLY A 48 2.35 -8.31 21.44
CA GLY A 48 2.88 -7.02 21.90
C GLY A 48 2.77 -5.93 20.85
N PHE A 49 3.73 -5.00 20.90
CA PHE A 49 3.76 -3.80 20.06
C PHE A 49 3.61 -4.11 18.56
N TYR A 50 4.43 -5.02 18.02
CA TYR A 50 4.48 -5.27 16.57
C TYR A 50 3.14 -5.79 16.04
N PHE A 51 2.49 -6.73 16.72
CA PHE A 51 1.19 -7.26 16.28
C PHE A 51 0.11 -6.18 16.26
N ARG A 52 0.01 -5.35 17.31
CA ARG A 52 -0.95 -4.24 17.39
C ARG A 52 -0.69 -3.22 16.29
N PHE A 53 0.59 -2.84 16.10
CA PHE A 53 1.02 -1.98 15.01
C PHE A 53 0.66 -2.55 13.65
N TYR A 54 0.96 -3.82 13.41
CA TYR A 54 0.75 -4.49 12.12
C TYR A 54 -0.74 -4.50 11.73
N ASN A 55 -1.64 -4.73 12.70
CA ASN A 55 -3.08 -4.68 12.48
C ASN A 55 -3.58 -3.26 12.15
N GLN A 56 -3.15 -2.25 12.90
CA GLN A 56 -3.53 -0.86 12.62
C GLN A 56 -2.92 -0.35 11.32
N TYR A 57 -1.71 -0.79 11.00
CA TYR A 57 -1.01 -0.45 9.77
C TYR A 57 -1.74 -1.03 8.54
N LEU A 58 -2.24 -2.27 8.62
CA LEU A 58 -3.09 -2.87 7.57
C LEU A 58 -4.29 -1.99 7.24
N MET A 59 -4.89 -1.33 8.24
CA MET A 59 -6.06 -0.47 8.03
C MET A 59 -5.68 0.80 7.24
N LEU A 60 -4.50 1.35 7.49
CA LEU A 60 -4.10 2.66 6.98
C LEU A 60 -3.33 2.58 5.65
N ILE A 61 -2.54 1.55 5.41
CA ILE A 61 -1.73 1.44 4.18
C ILE A 61 -2.56 1.42 2.88
N PRO A 62 -3.75 0.76 2.79
CA PRO A 62 -4.60 0.85 1.61
C PRO A 62 -5.12 2.28 1.39
N ILE A 63 -5.42 3.00 2.46
CA ILE A 63 -5.92 4.39 2.39
C ILE A 63 -4.80 5.31 1.90
N ILE A 64 -3.61 5.20 2.47
CA ILE A 64 -2.42 5.98 2.10
C ILE A 64 -2.07 5.77 0.63
N THR A 65 -2.00 4.51 0.19
CA THR A 65 -1.71 4.17 -1.21
C THR A 65 -2.80 4.68 -2.16
N SER A 66 -4.07 4.69 -1.71
CA SER A 66 -5.18 5.22 -2.49
C SER A 66 -5.09 6.73 -2.68
N ILE A 67 -4.81 7.49 -1.62
CA ILE A 67 -4.65 8.94 -1.72
C ILE A 67 -3.46 9.27 -2.62
N LEU A 68 -2.34 8.56 -2.49
CA LEU A 68 -1.15 8.75 -3.36
C LEU A 68 -1.47 8.50 -4.83
N ALA A 69 -1.97 7.30 -5.15
CA ALA A 69 -2.24 6.89 -6.53
C ALA A 69 -3.29 7.80 -7.18
N ALA A 70 -4.36 8.12 -6.46
CA ALA A 70 -5.39 9.03 -6.96
C ALA A 70 -4.84 10.44 -7.22
N SER A 71 -4.02 10.99 -6.31
CA SER A 71 -3.50 12.35 -6.44
C SER A 71 -2.56 12.50 -7.65
N ILE A 72 -1.67 11.53 -7.89
CA ILE A 72 -0.71 11.56 -9.01
C ILE A 72 -1.42 11.62 -10.37
N PHE A 73 -2.52 10.88 -10.51
CA PHE A 73 -3.34 10.90 -11.72
C PHE A 73 -4.24 12.14 -11.77
N TYR A 74 -4.82 12.54 -10.64
CA TYR A 74 -5.69 13.71 -10.54
C TYR A 74 -5.00 15.02 -10.92
N LEU A 75 -3.70 15.17 -10.65
CA LEU A 75 -2.94 16.36 -11.04
C LEU A 75 -3.01 16.67 -12.55
N GLU A 76 -3.07 15.65 -13.42
CA GLU A 76 -3.23 15.89 -14.86
C GLU A 76 -4.64 16.33 -15.22
N TYR A 77 -5.64 15.71 -14.59
CA TYR A 77 -7.04 16.05 -14.85
C TYR A 77 -7.35 17.47 -14.36
N LYS A 78 -6.81 17.85 -13.20
CA LYS A 78 -6.95 19.20 -12.64
C LYS A 78 -6.26 20.26 -13.50
N ASN A 79 -5.04 20.00 -13.97
CA ASN A 79 -4.24 20.99 -14.70
C ASN A 79 -4.49 20.97 -16.22
N GLN A 80 -5.34 20.08 -16.71
CA GLN A 80 -5.63 19.86 -18.14
C GLN A 80 -4.37 19.65 -19.02
N THR A 81 -3.27 19.20 -18.44
CA THR A 81 -1.98 19.05 -19.14
C THR A 81 -1.93 17.80 -20.01
N PHE A 82 -2.96 16.97 -19.95
CA PHE A 82 -3.00 15.67 -20.61
C PHE A 82 -2.90 15.75 -22.15
N LEU A 83 -3.62 16.69 -22.76
CA LEU A 83 -3.58 16.98 -24.19
C LEU A 83 -2.16 17.38 -24.60
N ASN A 84 -1.54 18.31 -23.86
CA ASN A 84 -0.18 18.77 -24.14
C ASN A 84 0.82 17.63 -24.13
N TRP A 85 0.75 16.72 -23.15
CA TRP A 85 1.67 15.58 -23.05
C TRP A 85 1.57 14.58 -24.20
N ILE A 86 0.40 14.46 -24.83
CA ILE A 86 0.14 13.54 -25.94
C ILE A 86 0.44 14.20 -27.29
N SER A 87 0.30 15.52 -27.37
CA SER A 87 0.71 16.32 -28.52
C SER A 87 2.23 16.32 -28.73
N TYR A 88 3.00 16.32 -27.63
CA TYR A 88 4.40 15.95 -27.69
C TYR A 88 4.50 14.43 -27.90
N TYR A 89 5.43 13.95 -28.73
CA TYR A 89 5.65 12.57 -29.21
C TYR A 89 5.71 11.42 -28.16
N ASN A 90 5.34 11.67 -26.91
CA ASN A 90 5.18 10.68 -25.86
C ASN A 90 3.93 9.81 -26.08
N LYS A 91 4.16 8.50 -26.19
CA LYS A 91 3.08 7.49 -26.24
C LYS A 91 2.31 7.48 -24.90
N ARG A 92 0.98 7.46 -24.95
CA ARG A 92 0.06 7.31 -23.79
C ARG A 92 0.49 6.23 -22.79
N GLN A 93 0.99 5.09 -23.31
CA GLN A 93 1.53 3.99 -22.50
C GLN A 93 2.70 4.41 -21.60
N LYS A 94 3.61 5.24 -22.12
CA LYS A 94 4.79 5.70 -21.36
C LYS A 94 4.38 6.62 -20.21
N LEU A 95 3.40 7.49 -20.43
CA LEU A 95 2.86 8.39 -19.41
C LEU A 95 2.11 7.63 -18.31
N PHE A 96 1.28 6.66 -18.70
CA PHE A 96 0.58 5.79 -17.75
C PHE A 96 1.57 5.04 -16.87
N LEU A 97 2.54 4.36 -17.48
CA LEU A 97 3.57 3.60 -16.77
C LEU A 97 4.42 4.48 -15.86
N SER A 98 4.80 5.69 -16.30
CA SER A 98 5.60 6.58 -15.44
C SER A 98 4.84 6.97 -14.17
N LYS A 99 3.55 7.29 -14.26
CA LYS A 99 2.75 7.65 -13.08
C LYS A 99 2.54 6.47 -12.14
N LEU A 100 2.25 5.31 -12.71
CA LEU A 100 2.05 4.08 -11.95
C LEU A 100 3.33 3.66 -11.22
N LEU A 101 4.49 3.74 -11.89
CA LEU A 101 5.80 3.51 -11.27
C LEU A 101 6.14 4.55 -10.19
N THR A 102 5.83 5.83 -10.40
CA THR A 102 6.02 6.87 -9.38
C THR A 102 5.15 6.60 -8.15
N SER A 103 3.90 6.17 -8.33
CA SER A 103 3.02 5.78 -7.21
C SER A 103 3.59 4.62 -6.41
N TYR A 104 4.11 3.60 -7.08
CA TYR A 104 4.80 2.50 -6.40
C TYR A 104 6.03 2.97 -5.64
N LEU A 105 6.90 3.75 -6.29
CA LEU A 105 8.14 4.22 -5.70
C LEU A 105 7.89 5.05 -4.42
N ILE A 106 6.93 5.97 -4.43
CA ILE A 106 6.65 6.77 -3.24
C ILE A 106 6.02 5.92 -2.13
N SER A 107 5.09 5.02 -2.49
CA SER A 107 4.46 4.13 -1.52
C SER A 107 5.47 3.20 -0.85
N THR A 108 6.43 2.66 -1.61
CA THR A 108 7.49 1.80 -1.06
C THR A 108 8.46 2.60 -0.19
N ILE A 109 8.81 3.84 -0.54
CA ILE A 109 9.61 4.72 0.33
C ILE A 109 8.90 4.95 1.67
N LEU A 110 7.59 5.23 1.67
CA LEU A 110 6.83 5.41 2.91
C LEU A 110 6.79 4.13 3.76
N ALA A 111 6.65 2.97 3.12
CA ALA A 111 6.73 1.68 3.80
C ALA A 111 8.11 1.49 4.45
N LEU A 112 9.20 1.73 3.70
CA LEU A 112 10.55 1.62 4.22
C LEU A 112 10.84 2.61 5.36
N LEU A 113 10.27 3.81 5.32
CA LEU A 113 10.38 4.79 6.39
C LEU A 113 9.71 4.28 7.68
N ASN A 114 8.51 3.71 7.57
CA ASN A 114 7.84 3.05 8.69
C ASN A 114 8.62 1.83 9.20
N LEU A 115 9.16 1.00 8.31
CA LEU A 115 10.00 -0.13 8.67
C LEU A 115 11.23 0.33 9.46
N ALA A 116 11.93 1.35 8.99
CA ALA A 116 13.11 1.90 9.66
C ALA A 116 12.77 2.40 11.07
N ALA A 117 11.62 3.06 11.24
CA ALA A 117 11.18 3.54 12.55
C ALA A 117 10.85 2.40 13.52
N ILE A 118 10.19 1.33 13.06
CA ILE A 118 9.92 0.13 13.87
C ILE A 118 11.23 -0.56 14.26
N LEU A 119 12.14 -0.75 13.30
CA LEU A 119 13.41 -1.41 13.57
C LEU A 119 14.25 -0.62 14.57
N LEU A 120 14.31 0.70 14.42
CA LEU A 120 15.00 1.58 15.38
C LEU A 120 14.40 1.43 16.77
N PHE A 121 13.08 1.39 16.91
CA PHE A 121 12.41 1.16 18.19
C PHE A 121 12.78 -0.20 18.81
N TYR A 122 12.78 -1.28 18.02
CA TYR A 122 13.14 -2.62 18.52
C TYR A 122 14.63 -2.77 18.86
N ILE A 123 15.52 -2.09 18.13
CA ILE A 123 16.96 -2.05 18.41
C ILE A 123 17.24 -1.34 19.73
N ILE A 124 16.61 -0.20 19.99
CA ILE A 124 16.77 0.55 21.25
C ILE A 124 16.34 -0.30 22.45
N ASN A 125 15.33 -1.14 22.28
CA ASN A 125 14.84 -2.04 23.32
C ASN A 125 15.61 -3.38 23.39
N GLY A 126 16.73 -3.53 22.69
CA GLY A 126 17.64 -4.67 22.85
C GLY A 126 17.12 -6.01 22.34
N VAL A 127 16.21 -6.01 21.36
CA VAL A 127 15.61 -7.24 20.82
C VAL A 127 16.60 -8.03 19.95
N THR A 128 16.45 -9.36 19.94
CA THR A 128 17.35 -10.27 19.21
C THR A 128 17.33 -10.04 17.68
N ILE A 129 18.47 -10.31 17.02
CA ILE A 129 18.61 -10.20 15.56
C ILE A 129 17.62 -11.13 14.83
N GLY A 130 17.33 -12.30 15.40
CA GLY A 130 16.36 -13.24 14.83
C GLY A 130 14.97 -12.62 14.72
N ASP A 131 14.51 -11.94 15.77
CA ASP A 131 13.19 -11.29 15.79
C ASP A 131 13.12 -10.06 14.89
N LEU A 132 14.21 -9.30 14.77
CA LEU A 132 14.33 -8.22 13.78
C LEU A 132 14.17 -8.74 12.35
N SER A 133 14.76 -9.89 12.01
CA SER A 133 14.63 -10.48 10.68
C SER A 133 13.18 -10.88 10.35
N LYS A 134 12.44 -11.41 11.35
CA LYS A 134 11.02 -11.76 11.20
C LYS A 134 10.16 -10.51 10.93
N ILE A 135 10.42 -9.42 11.64
CA ILE A 135 9.76 -8.12 11.44
C ILE A 135 9.96 -7.63 10.00
N ILE A 136 11.20 -7.68 9.51
CA ILE A 136 11.53 -7.24 8.14
C ILE A 136 10.74 -8.05 7.11
N ILE A 137 10.81 -9.37 7.19
CA ILE A 137 10.15 -10.26 6.21
C ILE A 137 8.63 -10.06 6.26
N SER A 138 8.04 -10.09 7.47
CA SER A 138 6.60 -9.91 7.66
C SER A 138 6.11 -8.59 7.08
N PHE A 139 6.80 -7.49 7.42
CA PHE A 139 6.40 -6.15 6.99
C PHE A 139 6.57 -5.92 5.48
N LEU A 140 7.65 -6.43 4.89
CA LEU A 140 7.89 -6.32 3.44
C LEU A 140 6.83 -7.09 2.64
N ILE A 141 6.43 -8.28 3.08
CA ILE A 141 5.39 -9.07 2.41
C ILE A 141 4.05 -8.33 2.43
N LEU A 142 3.63 -7.83 3.60
CA LEU A 142 2.39 -7.06 3.72
C LEU A 142 2.35 -5.88 2.73
N ASN A 143 3.42 -5.09 2.74
CA ASN A 143 3.51 -3.89 1.92
C ASN A 143 3.58 -4.22 0.45
N PHE A 144 4.33 -5.25 0.06
CA PHE A 144 4.43 -5.68 -1.33
C PHE A 144 3.03 -5.96 -1.91
N PHE A 145 2.25 -6.85 -1.29
CA PHE A 145 0.91 -7.18 -1.79
C PHE A 145 -0.05 -6.00 -1.76
N THR A 146 -0.04 -5.25 -0.66
CA THR A 146 -1.01 -4.19 -0.47
C THR A 146 -0.77 -3.04 -1.43
N ILE A 147 0.48 -2.57 -1.53
CA ILE A 147 0.86 -1.51 -2.46
C ILE A 147 0.62 -1.95 -3.91
N PHE A 148 0.99 -3.19 -4.25
CA PHE A 148 0.86 -3.73 -5.60
C PHE A 148 -0.59 -3.75 -6.10
N ILE A 149 -1.53 -4.22 -5.27
CA ILE A 149 -2.94 -4.30 -5.65
C ILE A 149 -3.61 -2.93 -5.60
N MET A 150 -3.45 -2.20 -4.48
CA MET A 150 -4.18 -0.97 -4.25
C MET A 150 -3.85 0.10 -5.28
N THR A 151 -2.59 0.22 -5.69
CA THR A 151 -2.19 1.20 -6.69
C THR A 151 -2.96 1.02 -7.99
N VAL A 152 -3.09 -0.22 -8.49
CA VAL A 152 -3.76 -0.47 -9.78
C VAL A 152 -5.28 -0.30 -9.68
N VAL A 153 -5.89 -0.80 -8.61
CA VAL A 153 -7.33 -0.67 -8.37
C VAL A 153 -7.74 0.80 -8.30
N ILE A 154 -6.97 1.61 -7.58
CA ILE A 154 -7.27 3.03 -7.42
C ILE A 154 -6.98 3.81 -8.69
N THR A 155 -5.94 3.46 -9.43
CA THR A 155 -5.66 4.06 -10.73
C THR A 155 -6.83 3.82 -11.70
N PHE A 156 -7.48 2.67 -11.65
CA PHE A 156 -8.70 2.43 -12.42
C PHE A 156 -9.84 3.37 -12.00
N PHE A 157 -10.14 3.48 -10.70
CA PHE A 157 -11.22 4.34 -10.22
C PHE A 157 -11.00 5.82 -10.55
N ILE A 158 -9.78 6.35 -10.38
CA ILE A 158 -9.49 7.75 -10.74
C ILE A 158 -9.57 7.97 -12.25
N ASN A 159 -9.12 7.02 -13.07
CA ASN A 159 -9.21 7.16 -14.53
C ASN A 159 -10.65 7.05 -15.05
N LEU A 160 -11.48 6.26 -14.39
CA LEU A 160 -12.90 6.11 -14.73
C LEU A 160 -13.71 7.35 -14.33
N THR A 161 -13.51 7.84 -13.11
CA THR A 161 -14.37 8.86 -12.48
C THR A 161 -13.84 10.28 -12.63
N GLN A 162 -12.52 10.44 -12.81
CA GLN A 162 -11.80 11.72 -12.77
C GLN A 162 -12.05 12.52 -11.48
N ASN A 163 -12.58 11.87 -10.44
CA ASN A 163 -12.93 12.48 -9.17
C ASN A 163 -12.09 11.85 -8.05
N ILE A 164 -11.23 12.67 -7.45
CA ILE A 164 -10.33 12.23 -6.39
C ILE A 164 -11.09 11.69 -5.17
N ILE A 165 -12.25 12.27 -4.84
CA ILE A 165 -13.05 11.86 -3.68
C ILE A 165 -13.55 10.44 -3.85
N ILE A 166 -14.11 10.10 -5.02
CA ILE A 166 -14.64 8.76 -5.30
C ILE A 166 -13.51 7.72 -5.23
N ALA A 167 -12.34 8.02 -5.81
CA ALA A 167 -11.19 7.12 -5.75
C ALA A 167 -10.73 6.86 -4.31
N ILE A 168 -10.66 7.89 -3.46
CA ILE A 168 -10.27 7.75 -2.05
C ILE A 168 -11.34 6.95 -1.27
N VAL A 169 -12.63 7.23 -1.47
CA VAL A 169 -13.72 6.50 -0.81
C VAL A 169 -13.69 5.02 -1.18
N CYS A 170 -13.42 4.68 -2.44
CA CYS A 170 -13.22 3.27 -2.85
C CYS A 170 -12.04 2.64 -2.10
N GLY A 171 -10.94 3.36 -1.93
CA GLY A 171 -9.78 2.90 -1.15
C GLY A 171 -10.10 2.60 0.31
N ILE A 172 -10.88 3.49 0.96
CA ILE A 172 -11.36 3.30 2.33
C ILE A 172 -12.30 2.09 2.38
N GLY A 173 -13.21 1.94 1.43
CA GLY A 173 -14.11 0.79 1.34
C GLY A 173 -13.36 -0.54 1.22
N ILE A 174 -12.33 -0.60 0.38
CA ILE A 174 -11.46 -1.78 0.27
C ILE A 174 -10.76 -2.06 1.59
N SER A 175 -10.25 -1.03 2.28
CA SER A 175 -9.63 -1.18 3.59
C SER A 175 -10.59 -1.81 4.61
N LEU A 176 -11.82 -1.32 4.69
CA LEU A 176 -12.86 -1.87 5.59
C LEU A 176 -13.17 -3.33 5.27
N VAL A 177 -13.31 -3.67 4.00
CA VAL A 177 -13.51 -5.05 3.54
C VAL A 177 -12.35 -5.94 3.99
N THR A 178 -11.11 -5.47 3.87
CA THR A 178 -9.96 -6.23 4.38
C THR A 178 -10.01 -6.50 5.87
N MET A 179 -10.43 -5.52 6.67
CA MET A 179 -10.51 -5.69 8.13
C MET A 179 -11.52 -6.76 8.50
N ILE A 180 -12.67 -6.79 7.83
CA ILE A 180 -13.72 -7.79 8.06
C ILE A 180 -13.18 -9.18 7.72
N PHE A 181 -12.47 -9.32 6.60
CA PHE A 181 -12.05 -10.62 6.10
C PHE A 181 -10.68 -11.08 6.59
N MET A 182 -9.86 -10.27 7.26
CA MET A 182 -8.50 -10.67 7.68
C MET A 182 -8.49 -11.90 8.60
N ALA A 183 -9.53 -12.07 9.42
CA ALA A 183 -9.70 -13.22 10.33
C ALA A 183 -10.45 -14.40 9.69
N ALA A 184 -11.02 -14.24 8.49
CA ALA A 184 -11.80 -15.29 7.84
C ALA A 184 -10.93 -16.42 7.26
N PRO A 185 -11.36 -17.69 7.28
CA PRO A 185 -10.58 -18.81 6.75
C PRO A 185 -10.35 -18.70 5.23
N PHE A 186 -11.23 -17.99 4.52
CA PHE A 186 -11.16 -17.73 3.08
C PHE A 186 -10.50 -16.39 2.71
N SER A 187 -9.79 -15.74 3.65
CA SER A 187 -9.16 -14.43 3.42
C SER A 187 -8.14 -14.42 2.28
N TYR A 188 -7.71 -15.57 1.76
CA TYR A 188 -6.82 -15.68 0.61
C TYR A 188 -7.46 -15.16 -0.69
N ILE A 189 -8.78 -15.05 -0.75
CA ILE A 189 -9.52 -14.50 -1.90
C ILE A 189 -9.28 -12.99 -2.05
N PHE A 190 -9.08 -12.29 -0.93
CA PHE A 190 -8.82 -10.85 -0.93
C PHE A 190 -7.30 -10.61 -0.93
N PRO A 191 -6.72 -10.02 -1.99
CA PRO A 191 -5.27 -9.92 -2.16
C PRO A 191 -4.52 -9.23 -1.01
N THR A 192 -5.15 -8.21 -0.44
CA THR A 192 -4.61 -7.41 0.67
C THR A 192 -4.61 -8.18 1.99
N SER A 193 -5.63 -8.98 2.30
CA SER A 193 -5.60 -9.88 3.47
C SER A 193 -4.73 -11.11 3.28
N LEU A 194 -4.51 -11.55 2.03
CA LEU A 194 -3.50 -12.55 1.72
C LEU A 194 -2.10 -12.05 2.09
N GLY A 195 -1.75 -10.83 1.70
CA GLY A 195 -0.48 -10.20 2.10
C GLY A 195 -0.31 -10.12 3.61
N TYR A 196 -1.38 -9.75 4.32
CA TYR A 196 -1.42 -9.71 5.78
C TYR A 196 -1.08 -11.07 6.43
N ARG A 197 -1.77 -12.14 6.04
CA ARG A 197 -1.54 -13.49 6.62
C ARG A 197 -0.20 -14.09 6.21
N LEU A 198 0.26 -13.83 4.98
CA LEU A 198 1.59 -14.26 4.55
C LEU A 198 2.70 -13.60 5.36
N GLY A 199 2.55 -12.32 5.70
CA GLY A 199 3.51 -11.64 6.57
C GLY A 199 3.48 -12.20 7.99
N LEU A 200 2.28 -12.36 8.59
CA LEU A 200 2.15 -12.88 9.96
C LEU A 200 2.64 -14.31 10.15
N LYS A 201 2.68 -15.12 9.10
CA LYS A 201 3.23 -16.48 9.16
C LYS A 201 4.62 -16.53 9.82
N PHE A 202 5.44 -15.49 9.64
CA PHE A 202 6.80 -15.41 10.17
C PHE A 202 6.85 -14.96 11.64
N ILE A 203 5.76 -14.43 12.16
CA ILE A 203 5.61 -13.97 13.54
C ILE A 203 4.90 -15.03 14.38
N ASP A 204 3.71 -15.43 13.93
CA ASP A 204 2.91 -16.47 14.55
C ASP A 204 2.28 -17.35 13.44
N PRO A 205 2.80 -18.58 13.27
CA PRO A 205 2.29 -19.53 12.28
C PRO A 205 0.83 -19.93 12.48
N SER A 206 0.25 -19.74 13.68
CA SER A 206 -1.13 -20.14 13.98
C SER A 206 -2.17 -19.30 13.22
N PHE A 207 -1.82 -18.08 12.82
CA PHE A 207 -2.67 -17.20 12.01
C PHE A 207 -2.73 -17.61 10.53
N TYR A 208 -1.98 -18.65 10.15
CA TYR A 208 -1.92 -19.12 8.77
C TYR A 208 -3.09 -20.02 8.39
N TYR A 209 -3.22 -20.29 7.09
CA TYR A 209 -4.28 -21.13 6.55
C TYR A 209 -4.11 -22.61 6.91
N SER A 210 -5.23 -23.29 7.14
CA SER A 210 -5.30 -24.74 7.45
C SER A 210 -4.71 -25.63 6.37
N SER A 211 -4.88 -25.28 5.09
CA SER A 211 -4.21 -25.91 3.95
C SER A 211 -3.24 -24.91 3.30
N PRO A 212 -1.99 -24.82 3.81
CA PRO A 212 -1.02 -23.80 3.43
C PRO A 212 -0.77 -23.67 1.93
N VAL A 213 -0.56 -24.79 1.25
CA VAL A 213 -0.09 -24.83 -0.15
C VAL A 213 -1.22 -24.50 -1.12
N THR A 214 -2.42 -25.03 -0.90
CA THR A 214 -3.56 -24.78 -1.80
C THR A 214 -4.03 -23.34 -1.69
N HIS A 215 -4.22 -22.82 -0.48
CA HIS A 215 -4.73 -21.47 -0.26
C HIS A 215 -3.74 -20.39 -0.71
N THR A 216 -2.43 -20.62 -0.59
CA THR A 216 -1.44 -19.69 -1.17
C THR A 216 -1.55 -19.64 -2.67
N ILE A 217 -1.49 -20.78 -3.35
CA ILE A 217 -1.48 -20.85 -4.81
C ILE A 217 -2.74 -20.18 -5.37
N ILE A 218 -3.92 -20.53 -4.82
CA ILE A 218 -5.20 -19.95 -5.22
C ILE A 218 -5.17 -18.42 -5.02
N GLY A 219 -4.73 -17.97 -3.84
CA GLY A 219 -4.66 -16.56 -3.53
C GLY A 219 -3.71 -15.80 -4.44
N PHE A 220 -2.52 -16.33 -4.74
CA PHE A 220 -1.58 -15.76 -5.70
C PHE A 220 -2.19 -15.63 -7.10
N ILE A 221 -2.87 -16.68 -7.59
CA ILE A 221 -3.56 -16.65 -8.89
C ILE A 221 -4.61 -15.53 -8.90
N ILE A 222 -5.45 -15.45 -7.87
CA ILE A 222 -6.47 -14.41 -7.75
C ILE A 222 -5.83 -13.02 -7.71
N THR A 223 -4.75 -12.82 -6.96
CA THR A 223 -4.03 -11.52 -6.91
C THR A 223 -3.52 -11.11 -8.29
N LEU A 224 -2.96 -12.04 -9.06
CA LEU A 224 -2.44 -11.79 -10.41
C LEU A 224 -3.57 -11.48 -11.39
N VAL A 225 -4.66 -12.24 -11.35
CA VAL A 225 -5.83 -12.02 -12.21
C VAL A 225 -6.45 -10.65 -11.93
N ILE A 226 -6.68 -10.31 -10.67
CA ILE A 226 -7.20 -8.99 -10.26
C ILE A 226 -6.26 -7.89 -10.75
N PHE A 227 -4.95 -8.04 -10.53
CA PHE A 227 -3.95 -7.08 -10.99
C PHE A 227 -4.02 -6.85 -12.50
N ILE A 228 -4.02 -7.92 -13.30
CA ILE A 228 -4.03 -7.84 -14.77
C ILE A 228 -5.32 -7.17 -15.25
N ILE A 229 -6.48 -7.56 -14.70
CA ILE A 229 -7.79 -6.99 -15.05
C ILE A 229 -7.78 -5.48 -14.78
N PHE A 230 -7.46 -5.06 -13.55
CA PHE A 230 -7.48 -3.63 -13.21
C PHE A 230 -6.40 -2.85 -13.95
N TYR A 231 -5.25 -3.44 -14.27
CA TYR A 231 -4.21 -2.79 -15.05
C TYR A 231 -4.68 -2.48 -16.47
N ILE A 232 -5.28 -3.49 -17.14
CA ILE A 232 -5.81 -3.33 -18.49
C ILE A 232 -6.98 -2.34 -18.50
N LEU A 233 -7.91 -2.46 -17.55
CA LEU A 233 -9.04 -1.54 -17.43
C LEU A 233 -8.57 -0.11 -17.20
N SER A 234 -7.66 0.10 -16.24
CA SER A 234 -7.08 1.38 -15.91
C SER A 234 -6.40 2.05 -17.10
N PHE A 235 -5.63 1.27 -17.87
CA PHE A 235 -5.01 1.77 -19.09
C PHE A 235 -6.06 2.17 -20.13
N LYS A 236 -7.09 1.35 -20.36
CA LYS A 236 -8.17 1.63 -21.33
C LYS A 236 -8.99 2.86 -20.96
N THR A 237 -9.31 3.05 -19.68
CA THR A 237 -10.15 4.16 -19.18
C THR A 237 -9.44 5.51 -19.18
N MET A 238 -8.12 5.56 -19.33
CA MET A 238 -7.35 6.80 -19.38
C MET A 238 -7.68 7.62 -20.65
N LYS A 239 -8.74 8.42 -20.61
CA LYS A 239 -9.23 9.19 -21.77
C LYS A 239 -8.33 10.39 -22.06
N VAL A 240 -7.96 10.53 -23.34
CA VAL A 240 -7.55 11.82 -23.92
C VAL A 240 -8.84 12.50 -24.34
N ARG A 241 -9.24 13.56 -23.66
CA ARG A 241 -10.22 14.49 -24.20
C ARG A 241 -9.47 15.73 -24.64
#